data_AF-A0A2G9HWE7-F1
#
_entry.id   AF-A0A2G9HWE7-F1
#
_cell.length_a   1.000
_cell.length_b   1.000
_cell.length_c   1.000
_cell.angle_alpha   90.00
_cell.angle_beta   90.00
_cell.angle_gamma   90.00
#
_symmetry.space_group_name_H-M   'P 1'
#
loop_
_entity.id
_entity.type
_entity.pdbx_description
1 polymer ?
#
loop_
_entity_poly.entity_id
_entity_poly.type
_entity_poly.pdbx_seq_one_letter_code
_entity_poly.pdbx_strand_id
1 'polypeptide(L)'
;MGLLWYRVHTAVLNDPGRLLSIHIMHTALIAAIWHWVYWDLEIFCDERTGKPSLDLPKIFGIHLFLQGGLLWFWCISCNRFVRSWNMGMLGILAGPFHLSVRQPQSLYKGLRMGNTETVLSSIATVFFATFVVAGTMWYGLATTPIELFGPTRYQWDQGYFQQQIYRRVSAVLAEKQSLLEAWSKIPTKLTFYDYIGNNPAKGGLFRAGSMDNGDGIVVGWLGHPIFRDKEGRELFVHRVPTFFETFPVILADGDEIVRADVPFRRA
;
A
#
# COMPACT_ATOMS: atom_id res chain seq x y z
N MET A 1 8.05 41.82 -19.00
CA MET A 1 8.88 40.63 -18.70
C MET A 1 8.02 39.40 -18.87
N GLY A 2 8.49 38.38 -19.59
CA GLY A 2 7.76 37.12 -19.75
C GLY A 2 7.70 36.31 -18.44
N LEU A 3 6.82 35.30 -18.39
CA LEU A 3 6.80 34.34 -17.30
C LEU A 3 8.09 33.48 -17.31
N LEU A 4 8.60 33.16 -16.13
CA LEU A 4 9.65 32.17 -15.98
C LEU A 4 9.09 30.77 -16.27
N TRP A 5 9.93 29.85 -16.77
CA TRP A 5 9.52 28.52 -17.22
C TRP A 5 8.75 27.71 -16.16
N TYR A 6 9.12 27.84 -14.88
CA TYR A 6 8.46 27.14 -13.77
C TYR A 6 7.14 27.80 -13.31
N ARG A 7 6.75 28.92 -13.93
CA ARG A 7 5.51 29.66 -13.64
C ARG A 7 4.50 29.61 -14.78
N VAL A 8 4.74 28.88 -15.87
CA VAL A 8 3.84 28.87 -17.03
C VAL A 8 2.40 28.48 -16.68
N HIS A 9 2.21 27.57 -15.72
CA HIS A 9 0.88 27.15 -15.27
C HIS A 9 0.17 28.17 -14.37
N THR A 10 0.85 29.21 -13.87
CA THR A 10 0.14 30.26 -13.11
C THR A 10 -0.80 31.06 -14.00
N ALA A 11 -0.66 30.95 -15.33
CA ALA A 11 -1.52 31.61 -16.31
C ALA A 11 -3.00 31.22 -16.19
N VAL A 12 -3.33 30.05 -15.62
CA VAL A 12 -4.71 29.57 -15.48
C VAL A 12 -5.30 29.77 -14.08
N LEU A 13 -4.56 30.35 -13.12
CA LEU A 13 -5.01 30.45 -11.72
C LEU A 13 -6.30 31.26 -11.54
N ASN A 14 -6.53 32.26 -12.39
CA ASN A 14 -7.71 33.12 -12.37
C ASN A 14 -8.68 32.83 -13.54
N ASP A 15 -8.53 31.69 -14.21
CA ASP A 15 -9.36 31.26 -15.34
C ASP A 15 -9.98 29.89 -15.01
N PRO A 16 -11.17 29.87 -14.37
CA PRO A 16 -11.81 28.62 -13.95
C PRO A 16 -12.11 27.65 -15.09
N GLY A 17 -12.44 28.16 -16.28
CA GLY A 17 -12.74 27.34 -17.45
C GLY A 17 -11.50 26.60 -17.97
N ARG A 18 -10.37 27.30 -18.12
CA ARG A 18 -9.10 26.66 -18.51
C ARG A 18 -8.47 25.85 -17.39
N LEU A 19 -8.67 26.24 -16.13
CA LEU A 19 -8.27 25.44 -14.98
C LEU A 19 -9.00 24.09 -15.00
N LEU A 20 -10.32 24.08 -15.21
CA LEU A 20 -11.11 22.87 -15.36
C LEU A 20 -10.65 22.03 -16.55
N SER A 21 -10.38 22.65 -17.70
CA SER A 21 -9.83 21.95 -18.87
C SER A 21 -8.55 21.18 -18.56
N ILE A 22 -7.59 21.78 -17.84
CA ILE A 22 -6.35 21.10 -17.46
C ILE A 22 -6.60 19.96 -16.46
N HIS A 23 -7.52 20.13 -15.50
CA HIS A 23 -7.90 19.04 -14.60
C HIS A 23 -8.55 17.87 -15.35
N ILE A 24 -9.39 18.18 -16.35
CA ILE A 24 -9.94 17.18 -17.25
C ILE A 24 -8.81 16.52 -18.03
N MET A 25 -7.88 17.27 -18.64
CA MET A 25 -6.73 16.71 -19.36
C MET A 25 -5.90 15.75 -18.49
N HIS A 26 -5.68 16.10 -17.22
CA HIS A 26 -4.99 15.26 -16.25
C HIS A 26 -5.77 13.97 -15.91
N THR A 27 -7.09 13.95 -16.11
CA THR A 27 -7.98 12.82 -15.78
C THR A 27 -8.37 11.99 -17.02
N ALA A 28 -8.68 12.61 -18.15
CA ALA A 28 -9.11 12.04 -19.44
C ALA A 28 -8.93 13.05 -20.60
N LEU A 29 -8.42 12.61 -21.76
CA LEU A 29 -7.91 13.52 -22.80
C LEU A 29 -8.97 14.29 -23.63
N ILE A 30 -10.17 13.74 -23.86
CA ILE A 30 -11.03 14.20 -24.97
C ILE A 30 -11.89 15.43 -24.62
N ALA A 31 -12.47 15.50 -23.42
CA ALA A 31 -13.36 16.61 -23.04
C ALA A 31 -12.61 17.92 -22.71
N ALA A 32 -11.29 17.86 -22.53
CA ALA A 32 -10.47 19.00 -22.14
C ALA A 32 -10.46 20.12 -23.21
N ILE A 33 -10.44 19.75 -24.50
CA ILE A 33 -10.36 20.72 -25.61
C ILE A 33 -11.58 21.64 -25.62
N TRP A 34 -12.77 21.09 -25.39
CA TRP A 34 -14.00 21.87 -25.35
C TRP A 34 -13.95 22.92 -24.24
N HIS A 35 -13.59 22.53 -23.02
CA HIS A 35 -13.47 23.46 -21.89
C HIS A 35 -12.36 24.50 -22.05
N TRP A 36 -11.31 24.18 -22.82
CA TRP A 36 -10.26 25.14 -23.14
C TRP A 36 -10.76 26.24 -24.07
N VAL A 37 -11.51 25.85 -25.11
CA VAL A 37 -12.04 26.77 -26.12
C VAL A 37 -13.19 27.59 -25.55
N TYR A 38 -14.12 26.96 -24.85
CA TYR A 38 -15.30 27.58 -24.26
C TYR A 38 -15.09 27.85 -22.76
N TRP A 39 -14.05 28.62 -22.43
CA TRP A 39 -13.65 28.91 -21.06
C TRP A 39 -14.47 30.05 -20.40
N ASP A 40 -14.95 31.01 -21.21
CA ASP A 40 -15.68 32.20 -20.75
C ASP A 40 -17.19 31.93 -20.64
N LEU A 41 -17.55 31.15 -19.64
CA LEU A 41 -18.94 30.79 -19.34
C LEU A 41 -19.49 31.67 -18.23
N GLU A 42 -20.74 32.12 -18.36
CA GLU A 42 -21.43 32.96 -17.36
C GLU A 42 -21.41 32.34 -15.95
N ILE A 43 -21.45 31.01 -15.85
CA ILE A 43 -21.40 30.29 -14.55
C ILE A 43 -20.12 30.56 -13.74
N PHE A 44 -19.03 30.97 -14.38
CA PHE A 44 -17.79 31.32 -13.69
C PHE A 44 -17.71 32.80 -13.31
N CYS A 45 -18.64 33.63 -13.78
CA CYS A 45 -18.65 35.07 -13.54
C CYS A 45 -19.61 35.43 -12.40
N ASP A 46 -19.13 36.25 -11.46
CA ASP A 46 -20.00 36.86 -10.45
C ASP A 46 -20.81 37.99 -11.07
N GLU A 47 -22.14 37.86 -11.09
CA GLU A 47 -23.07 38.85 -11.64
C GLU A 47 -22.89 40.26 -11.05
N ARG A 48 -22.45 40.37 -9.78
CA ARG A 48 -22.23 41.67 -9.13
C ARG A 48 -20.98 42.38 -9.62
N THR A 49 -19.95 41.64 -10.00
CA THR A 49 -18.61 42.20 -10.29
C THR A 49 -18.16 41.99 -11.73
N GLY A 50 -18.83 41.11 -12.48
CA GLY A 50 -18.43 40.68 -13.82
C GLY A 50 -17.09 39.94 -13.86
N LYS A 51 -16.57 39.49 -12.71
CA LYS A 51 -15.25 38.86 -12.61
C LYS A 51 -15.38 37.35 -12.37
N PRO A 52 -14.38 36.56 -12.80
CA PRO A 52 -14.31 35.15 -12.45
C PRO A 52 -14.31 34.96 -10.93
N SER A 53 -15.18 34.11 -10.42
CA SER A 53 -15.27 33.81 -8.99
C SER A 53 -15.67 32.36 -8.74
N LEU A 54 -15.14 31.76 -7.68
CA LEU A 54 -15.49 30.41 -7.25
C LEU A 54 -15.84 30.43 -5.77
N ASP A 55 -17.05 29.97 -5.42
CA ASP A 55 -17.48 29.77 -4.04
C ASP A 55 -16.87 28.46 -3.49
N LEU A 56 -15.55 28.47 -3.26
CA LEU A 56 -14.76 27.29 -2.88
C LEU A 56 -15.35 26.50 -1.71
N PRO A 57 -15.88 27.13 -0.64
CA PRO A 57 -16.47 26.37 0.45
C PRO A 57 -17.77 25.63 0.08
N LYS A 58 -18.61 26.19 -0.80
CA LYS A 58 -19.78 25.46 -1.33
C LYS A 58 -19.36 24.33 -2.25
N ILE A 59 -18.37 24.59 -3.12
CA ILE A 59 -17.80 23.58 -4.02
C ILE A 59 -17.26 22.40 -3.18
N PHE A 60 -16.55 22.67 -2.09
CA PHE A 60 -16.10 21.65 -1.15
C PHE A 60 -17.26 20.82 -0.58
N GLY A 61 -18.36 21.45 -0.16
CA GLY A 61 -19.55 20.76 0.33
C GLY A 61 -20.18 19.82 -0.70
N ILE A 62 -20.27 20.25 -1.96
CA ILE A 62 -20.76 19.41 -3.08
C ILE A 62 -19.85 18.18 -3.26
N HIS A 63 -18.54 18.39 -3.36
CA HIS A 63 -17.58 17.30 -3.55
C HIS A 63 -17.59 16.31 -2.39
N LEU A 64 -17.66 16.81 -1.15
CA LEU A 64 -17.72 15.98 0.04
C LEU A 64 -19.01 15.13 0.09
N PHE A 65 -20.15 15.71 -0.30
CA PHE A 65 -21.42 14.99 -0.39
C PHE A 65 -21.36 13.87 -1.44
N LEU A 66 -20.91 14.19 -2.65
CA LEU A 66 -20.79 13.23 -3.75
C LEU A 66 -19.80 12.11 -3.40
N GLN A 67 -18.64 12.45 -2.83
CA GLN A 67 -17.66 11.47 -2.39
C GLN A 67 -18.21 10.58 -1.26
N GLY A 68 -18.93 11.15 -0.29
CA GLY A 68 -19.61 10.38 0.76
C GLY A 68 -20.62 9.39 0.18
N GLY A 69 -21.45 9.83 -0.77
CA GLY A 69 -22.43 8.99 -1.46
C GLY A 69 -21.78 7.85 -2.25
N LEU A 70 -20.70 8.14 -2.98
CA LEU A 70 -19.92 7.15 -3.72
C LEU A 70 -19.32 6.09 -2.79
N LEU A 71 -18.68 6.49 -1.68
CA LEU A 71 -18.11 5.55 -0.72
C LEU A 71 -19.18 4.67 -0.07
N TRP A 72 -20.32 5.26 0.27
CA TRP A 72 -21.44 4.56 0.88
C TRP A 72 -22.02 3.51 -0.07
N PHE A 73 -22.30 3.90 -1.32
CA PHE A 73 -22.79 2.97 -2.35
C PHE A 73 -21.79 1.85 -2.63
N TRP A 74 -20.50 2.18 -2.76
CA TRP A 74 -19.43 1.20 -2.92
C TRP A 74 -19.39 0.16 -1.79
N CYS A 75 -19.56 0.60 -0.53
CA CYS A 75 -19.58 -0.32 0.61
C CYS A 75 -20.75 -1.31 0.57
N ILE A 76 -21.91 -0.88 0.06
CA ILE A 76 -23.05 -1.77 -0.18
C ILE A 76 -22.70 -2.80 -1.26
N SER A 77 -22.11 -2.36 -2.38
CA SER A 77 -21.71 -3.25 -3.48
C SER A 77 -20.67 -4.30 -3.07
N CYS A 78 -19.77 -3.98 -2.13
CA CYS A 78 -18.82 -4.95 -1.56
C CYS A 78 -19.44 -5.90 -0.51
N ASN A 79 -20.77 -5.95 -0.37
CA ASN A 79 -21.50 -6.74 0.61
C ASN A 79 -21.07 -6.46 2.07
N ARG A 80 -20.55 -5.26 2.33
CA ARG A 80 -20.07 -4.79 3.64
C ARG A 80 -21.15 -3.94 4.31
N PHE A 81 -22.39 -4.44 4.37
CA PHE A 81 -23.56 -3.68 4.80
C PHE A 81 -23.39 -3.03 6.18
N VAL A 82 -22.77 -3.72 7.14
CA VAL A 82 -22.50 -3.18 8.49
C VAL A 82 -21.41 -2.08 8.48
N ARG A 83 -20.37 -2.20 7.63
CA ARG A 83 -19.35 -1.14 7.49
C ARG A 83 -19.84 0.06 6.68
N SER A 84 -20.84 -0.14 5.82
CA SER A 84 -21.49 0.92 5.04
C SER A 84 -22.03 2.04 5.92
N TRP A 85 -22.61 1.71 7.08
CA TRP A 85 -23.10 2.73 8.02
C TRP A 85 -21.98 3.64 8.56
N ASN A 86 -20.77 3.11 8.75
CA ASN A 86 -19.67 3.92 9.31
C ASN A 86 -18.86 4.66 8.22
N MET A 87 -18.81 4.13 6.99
CA MET A 87 -18.02 4.69 5.89
C MET A 87 -18.91 5.41 4.88
N GLY A 88 -18.67 6.71 4.67
CA GLY A 88 -19.41 7.52 3.70
C GLY A 88 -20.58 8.31 4.29
N MET A 89 -21.28 7.81 5.32
CA MET A 89 -22.37 8.55 6.00
C MET A 89 -21.91 9.90 6.55
N LEU A 90 -20.71 9.98 7.15
CA LEU A 90 -20.16 11.24 7.62
C LEU A 90 -19.99 12.26 6.48
N GLY A 91 -19.58 11.82 5.28
CA GLY A 91 -19.51 12.69 4.10
C GLY A 91 -20.89 13.12 3.61
N ILE A 92 -21.87 12.21 3.66
CA ILE A 92 -23.28 12.48 3.31
C ILE A 92 -23.92 13.49 4.29
N LEU A 93 -23.51 13.52 5.56
CA LEU A 93 -24.01 14.48 6.54
C LEU A 93 -23.21 15.80 6.54
N ALA A 94 -21.89 15.72 6.42
CA ALA A 94 -21.02 16.90 6.42
C ALA A 94 -21.16 17.73 5.13
N GLY A 95 -21.41 17.10 3.98
CA GLY A 95 -21.64 17.81 2.72
C GLY A 95 -22.79 18.82 2.79
N PRO A 96 -24.02 18.40 3.16
CA PRO A 96 -25.16 19.30 3.37
C PRO A 96 -24.93 20.35 4.44
N PHE A 97 -24.21 20.02 5.53
CA PHE A 97 -23.78 21.01 6.51
C PHE A 97 -22.94 22.12 5.87
N HIS A 98 -21.93 21.77 5.08
CA HIS A 98 -21.08 22.73 4.35
C HIS A 98 -21.85 23.51 3.26
N LEU A 99 -22.94 22.96 2.73
CA LEU A 99 -23.83 23.66 1.79
C LEU A 99 -24.78 24.64 2.49
N SER A 100 -25.21 24.32 3.72
CA SER A 100 -26.22 25.07 4.46
C SER A 100 -25.62 26.16 5.35
N VAL A 101 -24.35 26.00 5.76
CA VAL A 101 -23.70 26.87 6.73
C VAL A 101 -22.56 27.65 6.09
N ARG A 102 -22.65 28.98 6.14
CA ARG A 102 -21.56 29.89 5.73
C ARG A 102 -20.45 29.89 6.78
N GLN A 103 -19.22 30.12 6.31
CA GLN A 103 -18.03 30.06 7.14
C GLN A 103 -18.00 31.25 8.10
N PRO A 104 -17.59 31.06 9.36
CA PRO A 104 -17.26 32.17 10.25
C PRO A 104 -16.25 33.12 9.62
N GLN A 105 -16.47 34.43 9.76
CA GLN A 105 -15.64 35.45 9.11
C GLN A 105 -14.17 35.36 9.53
N SER A 106 -13.90 35.00 10.79
CA SER A 106 -12.55 34.79 11.31
C SER A 106 -11.80 33.68 10.58
N LEU A 107 -12.47 32.54 10.35
CA LEU A 107 -11.90 31.40 9.63
C LEU A 107 -11.69 31.72 8.15
N TYR A 108 -12.67 32.37 7.51
CA TYR A 108 -12.57 32.74 6.11
C TYR A 108 -11.35 33.63 5.84
N LYS A 109 -11.12 34.63 6.70
CA LYS A 109 -9.96 35.53 6.61
C LYS A 109 -8.66 34.83 7.02
N GLY A 110 -8.67 34.11 8.14
CA GLY A 110 -7.48 33.45 8.69
C GLY A 110 -6.89 32.41 7.74
N LEU A 111 -7.74 31.62 7.10
CA LEU A 111 -7.33 30.59 6.13
C LEU A 111 -7.30 31.11 4.68
N ARG A 112 -7.64 32.38 4.44
CA ARG A 112 -7.70 32.96 3.08
C ARG A 112 -8.54 32.10 2.12
N MET A 113 -9.76 31.74 2.53
CA MET A 113 -10.62 30.80 1.79
C MET A 113 -11.10 31.30 0.41
N GLY A 114 -10.82 32.56 0.05
CA GLY A 114 -11.01 33.08 -1.30
C GLY A 114 -9.85 32.78 -2.26
N ASN A 115 -8.72 32.23 -1.79
CA ASN A 115 -7.59 31.84 -2.62
C ASN A 115 -7.62 30.33 -2.91
N THR A 116 -7.56 29.96 -4.19
CA THR A 116 -7.49 28.56 -4.64
C THR A 116 -6.20 27.86 -4.18
N GLU A 117 -5.10 28.59 -3.98
CA GLU A 117 -3.83 28.01 -3.48
C GLU A 117 -3.95 27.47 -2.04
N THR A 118 -4.84 28.05 -1.21
CA THR A 118 -5.13 27.48 0.11
C THR A 118 -5.73 26.07 -0.06
N VAL A 119 -6.61 25.88 -1.04
CA VAL A 119 -7.19 24.55 -1.32
C VAL A 119 -6.15 23.62 -1.91
N LEU A 120 -5.22 24.12 -2.73
CA LEU A 120 -4.07 23.34 -3.24
C LEU A 120 -3.19 22.80 -2.11
N SER A 121 -3.16 23.45 -0.95
CA SER A 121 -2.48 22.93 0.25
C SER A 121 -3.04 21.58 0.75
N SER A 122 -4.13 21.07 0.14
CA SER A 122 -4.60 19.68 0.23
C SER A 122 -3.54 18.61 -0.11
N ILE A 123 -2.41 18.99 -0.70
CA ILE A 123 -1.19 18.17 -0.79
C ILE A 123 -0.84 17.51 0.56
N ALA A 124 -1.05 18.21 1.69
CA ALA A 124 -0.82 17.65 3.02
C ALA A 124 -1.68 16.40 3.29
N THR A 125 -2.97 16.42 2.89
CA THR A 125 -3.88 15.28 3.03
C THR A 125 -3.48 14.12 2.13
N VAL A 126 -3.08 14.42 0.88
CA VAL A 126 -2.61 13.39 -0.06
C VAL A 126 -1.34 12.73 0.45
N PHE A 127 -0.36 13.53 0.91
CA PHE A 127 0.87 13.04 1.50
C PHE A 127 0.60 12.16 2.72
N PHE A 128 -0.27 12.60 3.62
CA PHE A 128 -0.68 11.79 4.77
C PHE A 128 -1.25 10.42 4.33
N ALA A 129 -2.16 10.41 3.35
CA ALA A 129 -2.71 9.17 2.81
C ALA A 129 -1.62 8.27 2.21
N THR A 130 -0.64 8.83 1.49
CA THR A 130 0.51 8.09 0.94
C THR A 130 1.33 7.42 2.04
N PHE A 131 1.59 8.09 3.17
CA PHE A 131 2.30 7.49 4.29
C PHE A 131 1.53 6.35 4.95
N VAL A 132 0.22 6.52 5.10
CA VAL A 132 -0.65 5.45 5.65
C VAL A 132 -0.61 4.22 4.76
N VAL A 133 -0.80 4.36 3.44
CA VAL A 133 -0.81 3.20 2.54
C VAL A 133 0.57 2.52 2.47
N ALA A 134 1.66 3.31 2.44
CA ALA A 134 3.02 2.77 2.46
C ALA A 134 3.29 1.95 3.73
N GLY A 135 2.91 2.49 4.90
CA GLY A 135 3.00 1.77 6.17
C GLY A 135 2.17 0.48 6.16
N THR A 136 0.88 0.56 5.79
CA THR A 136 0.01 -0.63 5.79
C THR A 136 0.47 -1.71 4.82
N MET A 137 1.07 -1.34 3.69
CA MET A 137 1.65 -2.30 2.74
C MET A 137 2.88 -2.99 3.32
N TRP A 138 3.76 -2.24 3.99
CA TRP A 138 5.01 -2.77 4.54
C TRP A 138 4.81 -3.66 5.77
N TYR A 139 3.89 -3.28 6.67
CA TYR A 139 3.61 -4.03 7.89
C TYR A 139 2.56 -5.14 7.69
N GLY A 140 1.71 -5.00 6.67
CA GLY A 140 0.59 -5.88 6.39
C GLY A 140 -0.69 -5.47 7.14
N LEU A 141 -1.79 -5.45 6.40
CA LEU A 141 -3.15 -5.23 6.90
C LEU A 141 -4.12 -6.15 6.17
N ALA A 142 -5.37 -6.26 6.65
CA ALA A 142 -6.44 -6.99 5.95
C ALA A 142 -6.70 -6.51 4.51
N THR A 143 -6.28 -5.28 4.15
CA THR A 143 -6.39 -4.73 2.78
C THR A 143 -5.16 -5.00 1.91
N THR A 144 -4.10 -5.58 2.46
CA THR A 144 -2.87 -5.95 1.73
C THR A 144 -2.56 -7.43 1.98
N PRO A 145 -3.43 -8.35 1.52
CA PRO A 145 -3.28 -9.77 1.79
C PRO A 145 -2.05 -10.35 1.07
N ILE A 146 -1.34 -11.25 1.75
CA ILE A 146 -0.10 -11.85 1.24
C ILE A 146 -0.29 -12.67 -0.03
N GLU A 147 -1.50 -13.14 -0.30
CA GLU A 147 -1.80 -13.90 -1.53
C GLU A 147 -1.82 -13.01 -2.77
N LEU A 148 -1.97 -11.69 -2.60
CA LEU A 148 -1.94 -10.71 -3.68
C LEU A 148 -0.62 -9.94 -3.73
N PHE A 149 -0.01 -9.67 -2.57
CA PHE A 149 1.16 -8.79 -2.45
C PHE A 149 2.45 -9.50 -1.99
N GLY A 150 2.39 -10.80 -1.69
CA GLY A 150 3.51 -11.54 -1.09
C GLY A 150 3.59 -11.39 0.43
N PRO A 151 4.43 -12.20 1.11
CA PRO A 151 4.63 -12.14 2.55
C PRO A 151 5.39 -10.86 2.96
N THR A 152 5.37 -10.55 4.25
CA THR A 152 6.13 -9.41 4.81
C THR A 152 7.46 -9.88 5.39
N ARG A 153 8.45 -8.98 5.48
CA ARG A 153 9.73 -9.29 6.11
C ARG A 153 9.61 -9.75 7.56
N TYR A 154 8.60 -9.26 8.27
CA TYR A 154 8.39 -9.57 9.69
C TYR A 154 7.99 -11.03 9.88
N GLN A 155 7.31 -11.63 8.90
CA GLN A 155 6.98 -13.05 8.94
C GLN A 155 8.23 -13.93 8.82
N TRP A 156 9.22 -13.51 8.03
CA TRP A 156 10.53 -14.17 7.97
C TRP A 156 11.32 -13.96 9.27
N ASP A 157 11.46 -12.69 9.70
CA ASP A 157 12.27 -12.31 10.87
C ASP A 157 11.80 -13.02 12.17
N GLN A 158 10.50 -13.31 12.28
CA GLN A 158 9.91 -14.01 13.44
C GLN A 158 9.72 -15.53 13.24
N GLY A 159 10.08 -16.07 12.07
CA GLY A 159 9.85 -17.48 11.76
C GLY A 159 8.36 -17.87 11.76
N TYR A 160 7.47 -16.97 11.35
CA TYR A 160 6.02 -17.14 11.45
C TYR A 160 5.52 -18.41 10.72
N PHE A 161 5.91 -18.59 9.46
CA PHE A 161 5.50 -19.76 8.67
C PHE A 161 6.20 -21.03 9.15
N GLN A 162 7.48 -20.94 9.48
CA GLN A 162 8.24 -22.02 10.10
C GLN A 162 7.52 -22.59 11.33
N GLN A 163 7.12 -21.74 12.28
CA GLN A 163 6.39 -22.17 13.47
C GLN A 163 5.07 -22.88 13.12
N GLN A 164 4.32 -22.38 12.13
CA GLN A 164 3.09 -23.05 11.69
C GLN A 164 3.35 -24.40 11.01
N ILE A 165 4.43 -24.53 10.26
CA ILE A 165 4.86 -25.80 9.66
C ILE A 165 5.17 -26.81 10.77
N TYR A 166 6.06 -26.45 11.71
CA TYR A 166 6.41 -27.33 12.84
C TYR A 166 5.20 -27.71 13.69
N ARG A 167 4.30 -26.75 13.97
CA ARG A 167 3.05 -27.05 14.70
C ARG A 167 2.20 -28.12 14.00
N ARG A 168 2.08 -28.06 12.67
CA ARG A 168 1.32 -29.04 11.89
C ARG A 168 2.03 -30.40 11.87
N VAL A 169 3.34 -30.41 11.67
CA VAL A 169 4.14 -31.65 11.70
C VAL A 169 4.03 -32.32 13.06
N SER A 170 4.20 -31.59 14.17
CA SER A 170 4.07 -32.12 15.53
C SER A 170 2.67 -32.66 15.83
N ALA A 171 1.61 -32.00 15.35
CA ALA A 171 0.25 -32.51 15.52
C ALA A 171 0.05 -33.86 14.81
N VAL A 172 0.59 -34.01 13.60
CA VAL A 172 0.51 -35.26 12.84
C VAL A 172 1.35 -36.37 13.49
N LEU A 173 2.55 -36.04 13.99
CA LEU A 173 3.39 -36.99 14.72
C LEU A 173 2.72 -37.49 16.01
N ALA A 174 1.94 -36.64 16.70
CA ALA A 174 1.19 -37.03 17.89
C ALA A 174 0.12 -38.10 17.60
N GLU A 175 -0.37 -38.18 16.37
CA GLU A 175 -1.29 -39.23 15.89
C GLU A 175 -0.57 -40.56 15.56
N LYS A 176 0.70 -40.73 15.98
CA LYS A 176 1.56 -41.90 15.73
C LYS A 176 1.85 -42.18 14.25
N GLN A 177 1.78 -41.17 13.40
CA GLN A 177 2.16 -41.29 12.00
C GLN A 177 3.68 -41.18 11.81
N SER A 178 4.17 -41.66 10.67
CA SER A 178 5.60 -41.57 10.34
C SER A 178 6.02 -40.14 10.01
N LEU A 179 7.30 -39.83 10.20
CA LEU A 179 7.86 -38.50 9.89
C LEU A 179 7.69 -38.13 8.40
N LEU A 180 7.87 -39.10 7.51
CA LEU A 180 7.67 -38.90 6.08
C LEU A 180 6.22 -38.52 5.76
N GLU A 181 5.27 -39.19 6.41
CA GLU A 181 3.84 -38.89 6.26
C GLU A 181 3.46 -37.53 6.85
N ALA A 182 4.08 -37.14 7.97
CA ALA A 182 3.86 -35.82 8.56
C ALA A 182 4.30 -34.69 7.60
N TRP A 183 5.48 -34.82 6.98
CA TRP A 183 5.98 -33.84 6.03
C TRP A 183 5.23 -33.85 4.69
N SER A 184 4.76 -35.00 4.21
CA SER A 184 4.00 -35.09 2.95
C SER A 184 2.62 -34.42 3.04
N LYS A 185 2.07 -34.26 4.25
CA LYS A 185 0.81 -33.55 4.50
C LYS A 185 0.95 -32.03 4.55
N ILE A 186 2.17 -31.48 4.51
CA ILE A 186 2.38 -30.03 4.54
C ILE A 186 2.11 -29.43 3.14
N PRO A 187 1.23 -28.42 3.02
CA PRO A 187 0.97 -27.80 1.72
C PRO A 187 2.20 -27.09 1.16
N THR A 188 2.50 -27.32 -0.12
CA THR A 188 3.61 -26.66 -0.84
C THR A 188 3.52 -25.13 -0.81
N LYS A 189 2.31 -24.57 -0.84
CA LYS A 189 2.10 -23.11 -0.72
C LYS A 189 2.63 -22.58 0.62
N LEU A 190 2.46 -23.33 1.70
CA LEU A 190 2.91 -22.94 3.03
C LEU A 190 4.44 -23.01 3.14
N THR A 191 5.06 -24.06 2.59
CA THR A 191 6.53 -24.18 2.57
C THR A 191 7.16 -23.11 1.69
N PHE A 192 6.48 -22.71 0.61
CA PHE A 192 6.96 -21.64 -0.25
C PHE A 192 6.91 -20.27 0.44
N TYR A 193 5.94 -20.00 1.31
CA TYR A 193 5.98 -18.77 2.13
C TYR A 193 7.15 -18.74 3.14
N ASP A 194 7.66 -19.91 3.54
CA ASP A 194 8.80 -20.04 4.47
C ASP A 194 10.16 -20.05 3.74
N TYR A 195 10.26 -19.36 2.61
CA TYR A 195 11.47 -19.24 1.79
C TYR A 195 11.91 -17.77 1.69
N ILE A 196 13.20 -17.51 1.93
CA ILE A 196 13.74 -16.15 2.01
C ILE A 196 13.68 -15.38 0.69
N GLY A 197 13.66 -16.05 -0.47
CA GLY A 197 13.50 -15.37 -1.76
C GLY A 197 12.16 -14.64 -1.88
N ASN A 198 11.14 -15.06 -1.11
CA ASN A 198 9.86 -14.38 -1.04
C ASN A 198 9.83 -13.20 -0.06
N ASN A 199 10.91 -12.95 0.68
CA ASN A 199 10.99 -11.81 1.60
C ASN A 199 11.20 -10.50 0.81
N PRO A 200 10.28 -9.52 0.89
CA PRO A 200 10.37 -8.28 0.11
C PRO A 200 11.57 -7.40 0.51
N ALA A 201 12.25 -7.71 1.61
CA ALA A 201 13.44 -7.00 2.06
C ALA A 201 14.76 -7.57 1.49
N LYS A 202 14.72 -8.43 0.47
CA LYS A 202 15.89 -9.01 -0.22
C LYS A 202 16.14 -8.48 -1.65
N GLY A 203 15.39 -7.46 -2.06
CA GLY A 203 15.56 -6.81 -3.36
C GLY A 203 16.82 -5.94 -3.47
N GLY A 204 16.91 -5.19 -4.57
CA GLY A 204 17.93 -4.15 -4.77
C GLY A 204 17.40 -3.07 -5.70
N LEU A 205 17.74 -1.80 -5.45
CA LEU A 205 17.14 -0.64 -6.14
C LEU A 205 17.18 -0.74 -7.67
N PHE A 206 18.23 -1.34 -8.22
CA PHE A 206 18.44 -1.48 -9.67
C PHE A 206 18.27 -2.92 -10.18
N ARG A 207 17.77 -3.85 -9.35
CA ARG A 207 17.38 -5.19 -9.77
C ARG A 207 15.93 -5.13 -10.27
N ALA A 208 15.74 -4.67 -11.51
CA ALA A 208 14.42 -4.47 -12.09
C ALA A 208 13.82 -5.78 -12.62
N GLY A 209 12.49 -5.86 -12.63
CA GLY A 209 11.73 -6.99 -13.17
C GLY A 209 10.98 -7.81 -12.12
N SER A 210 10.45 -8.95 -12.54
CA SER A 210 9.77 -9.90 -11.65
C SER A 210 10.77 -10.65 -10.77
N MET A 211 10.27 -11.23 -9.67
CA MET A 211 11.06 -12.15 -8.83
C MET A 211 11.54 -13.37 -9.64
N ASP A 212 10.72 -13.86 -10.57
CA ASP A 212 11.06 -14.96 -11.48
C ASP A 212 12.35 -14.71 -12.29
N ASN A 213 12.67 -13.45 -12.63
CA ASN A 213 13.91 -13.11 -13.31
C ASN A 213 15.15 -13.21 -12.40
N GLY A 214 14.95 -13.24 -11.09
CA GLY A 214 15.99 -13.37 -10.07
C GLY A 214 16.34 -14.83 -9.81
N ASP A 215 15.47 -15.55 -9.11
CA ASP A 215 15.71 -16.93 -8.67
C ASP A 215 15.01 -18.00 -9.51
N GLY A 216 14.27 -17.60 -10.54
CA GLY A 216 13.62 -18.50 -11.49
C GLY A 216 12.16 -18.81 -11.15
N ILE A 217 11.54 -19.65 -11.97
CA ILE A 217 10.16 -20.09 -11.77
C ILE A 217 10.16 -21.36 -10.91
N VAL A 218 9.36 -21.35 -9.85
CA VAL A 218 9.19 -22.50 -8.96
C VAL A 218 8.55 -23.67 -9.70
N VAL A 219 9.22 -24.82 -9.66
CA VAL A 219 8.72 -26.08 -10.25
C VAL A 219 8.05 -26.98 -9.21
N GLY A 220 8.64 -27.10 -8.02
CA GLY A 220 8.14 -27.99 -6.98
C GLY A 220 9.00 -27.98 -5.72
N TRP A 221 8.45 -28.55 -4.65
CA TRP A 221 9.15 -28.67 -3.36
C TRP A 221 9.85 -30.03 -3.25
N LEU A 222 11.12 -30.01 -2.83
CA LEU A 222 11.98 -31.20 -2.73
C LEU A 222 11.86 -31.92 -1.38
N GLY A 223 10.99 -31.46 -0.49
CA GLY A 223 10.83 -32.00 0.87
C GLY A 223 11.62 -31.22 1.92
N HIS A 224 11.44 -31.63 3.19
CA HIS A 224 12.14 -31.04 4.32
C HIS A 224 13.46 -31.79 4.60
N PRO A 225 14.63 -31.14 4.53
CA PRO A 225 15.90 -31.78 4.84
C PRO A 225 16.05 -31.97 6.34
N ILE A 226 16.59 -33.12 6.75
CA ILE A 226 16.96 -33.42 8.13
C ILE A 226 18.46 -33.73 8.15
N PHE A 227 19.22 -32.90 8.86
CA PHE A 227 20.66 -33.10 9.00
C PHE A 227 20.92 -33.88 10.28
N ARG A 228 21.84 -34.84 10.22
CA ARG A 228 22.29 -35.61 11.38
C ARG A 228 23.80 -35.68 11.42
N ASP A 229 24.37 -35.64 12.62
CA ASP A 229 25.77 -35.94 12.82
C ASP A 229 26.05 -37.45 12.88
N LYS A 230 27.31 -37.82 13.09
CA LYS A 230 27.73 -39.22 13.20
C LYS A 230 27.14 -39.95 14.42
N GLU A 231 26.70 -39.20 15.44
CA GLU A 231 25.99 -39.72 16.61
C GLU A 231 24.47 -39.85 16.37
N GLY A 232 23.96 -39.41 15.23
CA GLY A 232 22.54 -39.45 14.88
C GLY A 232 21.72 -38.31 15.46
N ARG A 233 22.35 -37.30 16.08
CA ARG A 233 21.67 -36.10 16.60
C ARG A 233 21.20 -35.24 15.45
N GLU A 234 19.99 -34.71 15.55
CA GLU A 234 19.45 -33.77 14.55
C GLU A 234 20.12 -32.40 14.67
N LEU A 235 20.46 -31.81 13.52
CA LEU A 235 21.10 -30.51 13.41
C LEU A 235 20.25 -29.53 12.62
N PHE A 236 20.31 -28.26 13.01
CA PHE A 236 19.55 -27.16 12.42
C PHE A 236 20.50 -26.13 11.79
N VAL A 237 20.22 -25.77 10.54
CA VAL A 237 20.96 -24.72 9.83
C VAL A 237 20.50 -23.35 10.33
N HIS A 238 21.44 -22.49 10.73
CA HIS A 238 21.11 -21.10 11.05
C HIS A 238 20.59 -20.36 9.82
N ARG A 239 19.39 -19.78 9.93
CA ARG A 239 18.75 -19.04 8.84
C ARG A 239 19.44 -17.70 8.60
N VAL A 240 19.47 -17.30 7.34
CA VAL A 240 20.00 -16.00 6.91
C VAL A 240 19.11 -14.87 7.44
N PRO A 241 19.65 -13.94 8.26
CA PRO A 241 18.90 -12.77 8.66
C PRO A 241 18.74 -11.80 7.49
N THR A 242 17.65 -11.03 7.48
CA THR A 242 17.28 -10.12 6.38
C THR A 242 18.42 -9.19 5.92
N PHE A 243 19.25 -8.69 6.85
CA PHE A 243 20.30 -7.73 6.55
C PHE A 243 21.47 -8.30 5.72
N PHE A 244 21.72 -9.60 5.78
CA PHE A 244 22.91 -10.19 5.19
C PHE A 244 22.70 -10.54 3.71
N GLU A 245 23.59 -10.05 2.85
CA GLU A 245 23.69 -10.51 1.45
C GLU A 245 24.41 -11.85 1.35
N THR A 246 25.41 -12.07 2.21
CA THR A 246 26.15 -13.33 2.35
C THR A 246 26.13 -13.77 3.80
N PHE A 247 25.97 -15.07 4.05
CA PHE A 247 25.89 -15.62 5.40
C PHE A 247 26.60 -16.98 5.47
N PRO A 248 27.38 -17.28 6.52
CA PRO A 248 28.08 -18.55 6.65
C PRO A 248 27.11 -19.71 6.86
N VAL A 249 27.56 -20.92 6.52
CA VAL A 249 26.82 -22.16 6.81
C VAL A 249 27.25 -22.67 8.17
N ILE A 250 26.32 -22.64 9.13
CA ILE A 250 26.54 -23.09 10.52
C ILE A 250 25.36 -23.96 10.91
N LEU A 251 25.64 -25.12 11.51
CA LEU A 251 24.67 -26.07 12.01
C LEU A 251 24.83 -26.22 13.53
N ALA A 252 23.73 -26.08 14.26
CA ALA A 252 23.66 -26.25 15.71
C ALA A 252 22.72 -27.40 16.08
N ASP A 253 22.90 -27.98 17.26
CA ASP A 253 21.93 -28.93 17.83
C ASP A 253 20.73 -28.21 18.47
N GLY A 254 19.82 -28.96 19.09
CA GLY A 254 18.62 -28.42 19.74
C GLY A 254 18.89 -27.50 20.94
N ASP A 255 20.11 -27.51 21.48
CA ASP A 255 20.54 -26.65 22.59
C ASP A 255 21.34 -25.43 22.09
N GLU A 256 21.26 -25.14 20.79
CA GLU A 256 21.99 -24.06 20.10
C GLU A 256 23.54 -24.20 20.15
N ILE A 257 24.05 -25.40 20.42
CA ILE A 257 25.48 -25.66 20.41
C ILE A 257 25.92 -25.97 18.98
N VAL A 258 26.88 -25.21 18.46
CA VAL A 258 27.44 -25.41 17.11
C VAL A 258 28.10 -26.79 17.02
N ARG A 259 27.71 -27.58 16.01
CA ARG A 259 28.22 -28.94 15.77
C ARG A 259 28.90 -29.12 14.41
N ALA A 260 28.53 -28.34 13.41
CA ALA A 260 29.15 -28.40 12.09
C ALA A 260 29.10 -27.03 11.39
N ASP A 261 30.06 -26.78 10.50
CA ASP A 261 30.13 -25.59 9.66
C ASP A 261 30.78 -25.90 8.30
N VAL A 262 30.79 -24.90 7.42
CA VAL A 262 31.65 -24.90 6.23
C VAL A 262 32.81 -23.92 6.49
N PRO A 263 34.00 -24.41 6.89
CA PRO A 263 35.05 -23.53 7.37
C PRO A 263 35.71 -22.77 6.23
N PHE A 264 35.96 -21.48 6.45
CA PHE A 264 36.66 -20.62 5.49
C PHE A 264 38.15 -20.99 5.36
N ARG A 265 38.82 -21.22 6.49
CA ARG A 265 40.20 -21.74 6.55
C ARG A 265 40.17 -23.20 6.98
N ARG A 266 40.95 -24.04 6.30
CA ARG A 266 41.03 -25.49 6.54
C ARG A 266 42.37 -25.92 7.16
N ALA A 267 43.19 -24.94 7.56
CA ALA A 267 44.56 -25.14 8.03
C ALA A 267 44.60 -25.42 9.53
#